data_AF-A0A7C5D862-F1
#
_entry.id   AF-A0A7C5D862-F1
#
_cell.length_a   1.000
_cell.length_b   1.000
_cell.length_c   1.000
_cell.angle_alpha   90.00
_cell.angle_beta   90.00
_cell.angle_gamma   90.00
#
_symmetry.space_group_name_H-M   'P 1'
#
loop_
_entity.id
_entity.type
_entity.pdbx_description
1 polymer ?
#
loop_
_entity_poly.entity_id
_entity_poly.type
_entity_poly.pdbx_seq_one_letter_code
_entity_poly.pdbx_strand_id
1 'polypeptide(L)'
;EQLVKRIDEEETELRGIKVDKITYCDNLERRHTVIQFYKTHETANVKFHNIGTDICLVLDDKRFSALNNSIEYLKTNGGTLIFLDTKVISHEQAREFGVGAQILKDLGIKNINLLTTNVETEFVGLAGFGLDVVNKIEVI
;
A
#
# COMPACT_ATOMS: atom_id res chain seq x y z
N GLU A 1 5.36 -17.49 -9.28
CA GLU A 1 6.52 -17.44 -8.36
C GLU A 1 6.21 -16.51 -7.19
N GLN A 2 6.71 -16.84 -6.00
CA GLN A 2 6.61 -15.95 -4.83
C GLN A 2 7.61 -14.81 -4.99
N LEU A 3 7.11 -13.58 -5.06
CA LEU A 3 7.91 -12.37 -5.25
C LEU A 3 8.31 -11.73 -3.91
N VAL A 4 7.55 -11.99 -2.84
CA VAL A 4 7.74 -11.38 -1.52
C VAL A 4 7.66 -12.39 -0.38
N LYS A 5 8.40 -12.12 0.70
CA LYS A 5 8.38 -12.88 1.95
C LYS A 5 8.23 -11.93 3.13
N ARG A 6 7.33 -12.24 4.07
CA ARG A 6 7.24 -11.56 5.35
C ARG A 6 8.51 -11.85 6.16
N ILE A 7 9.19 -10.81 6.64
CA ILE A 7 10.46 -10.95 7.37
C ILE A 7 10.38 -10.45 8.81
N ASP A 8 9.42 -9.58 9.11
CA ASP A 8 9.30 -8.96 10.43
C ASP A 8 7.87 -8.45 10.63
N GLU A 9 7.42 -8.45 11.88
CA GLU A 9 6.09 -7.98 12.30
C GLU A 9 6.16 -7.49 13.74
N GLU A 10 5.83 -6.22 13.96
CA GLU A 10 5.84 -5.59 15.29
C GLU A 10 4.67 -4.61 15.47
N GLU A 11 4.20 -4.47 16.70
CA GLU A 11 3.26 -3.41 17.08
C GLU A 11 4.03 -2.10 17.28
N THR A 12 3.58 -1.02 16.66
CA THR A 12 4.17 0.32 16.78
C THR A 12 3.09 1.40 16.88
N GLU A 13 3.50 2.66 16.95
CA GLU A 13 2.59 3.81 17.01
C GLU A 13 2.78 4.72 15.80
N LEU A 14 1.66 5.08 15.15
CA LEU A 14 1.64 6.08 14.09
C LEU A 14 0.57 7.12 14.38
N ARG A 15 0.98 8.39 14.56
CA ARG A 15 0.06 9.50 14.85
C ARG A 15 -0.88 9.24 16.04
N GLY A 16 -0.36 8.69 17.14
CA GLY A 16 -1.13 8.48 18.37
C GLY A 16 -1.99 7.22 18.39
N ILE A 17 -1.91 6.36 17.37
CA ILE A 17 -2.64 5.09 17.33
C ILE A 17 -1.68 3.91 17.20
N LYS A 18 -2.05 2.79 17.84
CA LYS A 18 -1.37 1.52 17.67
C LYS A 18 -1.64 0.95 16.28
N VAL A 19 -0.59 0.51 15.61
CA VAL A 19 -0.64 -0.08 14.28
C VAL A 19 0.31 -1.26 14.21
N ASP A 20 -0.03 -2.25 13.38
CA ASP A 20 0.89 -3.36 13.11
C ASP A 20 1.77 -2.98 11.93
N LYS A 21 3.09 -2.98 12.14
CA LYS A 21 4.10 -2.77 11.11
C LYS A 21 4.61 -4.11 10.64
N ILE A 22 4.35 -4.44 9.38
CA ILE A 22 4.79 -5.69 8.77
C ILE A 22 5.80 -5.37 7.68
N THR A 23 6.96 -6.01 7.71
CA THR A 23 8.01 -5.81 6.71
C THR A 23 8.10 -7.03 5.79
N TYR A 24 8.15 -6.76 4.50
CA TYR A 24 8.34 -7.76 3.45
C TYR A 24 9.67 -7.50 2.74
N CYS A 25 10.33 -8.58 2.34
CA CYS A 25 11.50 -8.55 1.47
C CYS A 25 11.14 -9.22 0.14
N ASP A 26 11.50 -8.58 -0.97
CA ASP A 26 11.33 -9.17 -2.30
C ASP A 26 12.60 -9.89 -2.79
N ASN A 27 12.53 -10.51 -3.97
CA ASN A 27 13.65 -11.23 -4.57
C ASN A 27 14.81 -10.34 -5.02
N LEU A 28 14.64 -9.01 -5.01
CA LEU A 28 15.67 -8.01 -5.29
C LEU A 28 16.21 -7.37 -4.00
N GLU A 29 15.93 -7.99 -2.85
CA GLU A 29 16.28 -7.51 -1.51
C GLU A 29 15.69 -6.13 -1.16
N ARG A 30 14.64 -5.72 -1.87
CA ARG A 30 13.90 -4.49 -1.58
C ARG A 30 12.95 -4.73 -0.41
N ARG A 31 12.82 -3.72 0.43
CA ARG A 31 11.97 -3.78 1.62
C ARG A 31 10.68 -3.01 1.37
N HIS A 32 9.56 -3.70 1.57
CA HIS A 32 8.22 -3.13 1.50
C HIS A 32 7.62 -3.15 2.90
N THR A 33 6.96 -2.06 3.28
CA THR A 33 6.41 -1.93 4.63
C THR A 33 4.91 -1.77 4.56
N VAL A 34 4.20 -2.57 5.34
CA VAL A 34 2.78 -2.44 5.57
C VAL A 34 2.56 -1.82 6.92
N ILE A 35 1.72 -0.78 6.95
CA ILE A 35 1.14 -0.24 8.17
C ILE A 35 -0.33 -0.63 8.18
N GLN A 36 -0.69 -1.51 9.10
CA GLN A 36 -2.04 -2.03 9.25
C GLN A 36 -2.76 -1.30 10.39
N PHE A 37 -3.88 -0.68 10.03
CA PHE A 37 -4.77 0.05 10.92
C PHE A 37 -5.90 -0.92 11.32
N TYR A 38 -5.81 -1.44 12.55
CA TYR A 38 -6.71 -2.48 13.08
C TYR A 38 -6.65 -3.79 12.27
N LYS A 39 -7.28 -4.86 12.77
CA LYS A 39 -7.29 -6.14 12.07
C LYS A 39 -8.06 -6.06 10.75
N THR A 40 -7.47 -6.58 9.69
CA THR A 40 -8.10 -6.62 8.37
C THR A 40 -9.05 -7.80 8.22
N HIS A 41 -10.14 -7.55 7.47
CA HIS A 41 -11.05 -8.57 6.96
C HIS A 41 -10.76 -8.85 5.48
N GLU A 42 -11.55 -9.73 4.87
CA GLU A 42 -11.45 -10.04 3.44
C GLU A 42 -11.62 -8.81 2.54
N THR A 43 -12.40 -7.81 3.00
CA THR A 43 -12.53 -6.49 2.38
C THR A 43 -11.79 -5.44 3.20
N ALA A 44 -10.92 -4.66 2.57
CA ALA A 44 -10.13 -3.63 3.27
C ALA A 44 -9.93 -2.35 2.45
N ASN A 45 -9.79 -1.23 3.16
CA ASN A 45 -9.31 0.02 2.58
C ASN A 45 -7.80 -0.10 2.37
N VAL A 46 -7.33 0.17 1.15
CA VAL A 46 -5.91 0.01 0.80
C VAL A 46 -5.39 1.28 0.16
N LYS A 47 -4.28 1.79 0.69
CA LYS A 47 -3.47 2.82 0.04
C LYS A 47 -2.13 2.23 -0.35
N PHE A 48 -1.75 2.40 -1.61
CA PHE A 48 -0.36 2.18 -2.04
C PHE A 48 0.41 3.50 -2.05
N HIS A 49 1.67 3.44 -1.64
CA HIS A 49 2.61 4.55 -1.70
C HIS A 49 3.98 4.05 -2.15
N ASN A 50 4.49 4.56 -3.26
CA ASN A 50 5.83 4.23 -3.71
C ASN A 50 6.86 5.02 -2.89
N ILE A 51 7.84 4.36 -2.27
CA ILE A 51 8.85 5.02 -1.46
C ILE A 51 9.71 5.92 -2.36
N GLY A 52 10.00 7.13 -1.87
CA GLY A 52 10.88 8.11 -2.51
C GLY A 52 11.80 8.75 -1.48
N THR A 53 12.51 9.80 -1.87
CA THR A 53 13.28 10.60 -0.90
C THR A 53 12.37 11.55 -0.14
N ASP A 54 12.73 11.86 1.10
CA ASP A 54 11.98 12.81 1.93
C ASP A 54 11.89 14.19 1.28
N ILE A 55 12.98 14.64 0.64
CA ILE A 55 13.04 15.92 -0.08
C ILE A 55 12.02 15.92 -1.23
N CYS A 56 11.96 14.85 -2.03
CA CYS A 56 10.97 14.77 -3.12
C CYS A 56 9.54 14.71 -2.60
N LEU A 57 9.29 14.00 -1.49
CA LEU A 57 7.97 13.92 -0.89
C LEU A 57 7.51 15.28 -0.35
N VAL A 58 8.38 16.00 0.36
CA VAL A 58 8.06 17.29 0.98
C VAL A 58 7.90 18.41 -0.05
N LEU A 59 8.65 18.38 -1.15
CA LEU A 59 8.55 19.39 -2.22
C LEU A 59 7.36 19.16 -3.16
N ASP A 60 6.70 18.00 -3.09
CA ASP A 60 5.49 17.69 -3.86
C ASP A 60 4.25 17.81 -2.96
N ASP A 61 3.69 19.02 -2.88
CA ASP A 61 2.54 19.34 -2.04
C ASP A 61 1.34 18.41 -2.27
N LYS A 62 1.10 18.02 -3.53
CA LYS A 62 -0.02 17.14 -3.88
C LYS A 62 0.20 15.75 -3.32
N ARG A 63 1.38 15.18 -3.57
CA ARG A 63 1.75 13.85 -3.07
C ARG A 63 1.80 13.81 -1.54
N PHE A 64 2.35 14.84 -0.91
CA PHE A 64 2.42 14.97 0.54
C PHE A 64 1.01 15.04 1.16
N SER A 65 0.15 15.92 0.65
CA SER A 65 -1.23 16.08 1.12
C SER A 65 -2.03 14.79 0.94
N ALA A 66 -1.90 14.14 -0.22
CA ALA A 66 -2.54 12.86 -0.49
C ALA A 66 -2.14 11.76 0.50
N LEU A 67 -0.85 11.66 0.83
CA LEU A 67 -0.37 10.70 1.83
C LEU A 67 -0.95 11.02 3.21
N ASN A 68 -0.91 12.29 3.63
CA ASN A 68 -1.45 12.74 4.91
C ASN A 68 -2.94 12.44 5.04
N ASN A 69 -3.73 12.76 4.02
CA ASN A 69 -5.17 12.56 4.00
C ASN A 69 -5.51 11.07 3.96
N SER A 70 -4.69 10.26 3.28
CA SER A 70 -4.85 8.80 3.29
C SER A 70 -4.60 8.22 4.69
N ILE A 71 -3.57 8.70 5.41
CA ILE A 71 -3.30 8.26 6.78
C ILE A 71 -4.47 8.63 7.70
N GLU A 72 -4.99 9.86 7.63
CA GLU A 72 -6.14 10.26 8.46
C GLU A 72 -7.41 9.45 8.13
N TYR A 73 -7.64 9.16 6.86
CA TYR A 73 -8.73 8.27 6.46
C TYR A 73 -8.58 6.87 7.07
N LEU A 74 -7.40 6.26 6.95
CA LEU A 74 -7.14 4.90 7.45
C LEU A 74 -7.15 4.82 8.98
N LYS A 75 -6.72 5.86 9.69
CA LYS A 75 -6.86 5.95 11.15
C LYS A 75 -8.32 5.86 11.60
N THR A 76 -9.22 6.48 10.85
CA THR A 76 -10.65 6.57 11.19
C THR A 76 -11.43 5.35 10.71
N ASN A 77 -11.15 4.87 9.49
CA ASN A 77 -11.95 3.84 8.82
C ASN A 77 -11.28 2.46 8.82
N GLY A 78 -10.08 2.35 9.37
CA GLY A 78 -9.25 1.15 9.30
C GLY A 78 -8.75 0.83 7.90
N GLY A 79 -7.89 -0.18 7.81
CA GLY A 79 -7.33 -0.66 6.54
C GLY A 79 -5.82 -0.78 6.56
N THR A 80 -5.18 -0.58 5.42
CA THR A 80 -3.76 -0.84 5.25
C THR A 80 -3.11 0.15 4.30
N LEU A 81 -1.96 0.69 4.73
CA LEU A 81 -1.07 1.51 3.92
C LEU A 81 0.16 0.68 3.54
N ILE A 82 0.38 0.48 2.26
CA ILE A 82 1.47 -0.33 1.71
C ILE A 82 2.50 0.60 1.08
N PHE A 83 3.67 0.66 1.69
CA PHE A 83 4.85 1.32 1.16
C PHE A 83 5.62 0.36 0.28
N LEU A 84 5.73 0.67 -1.01
CA LEU A 84 6.46 -0.13 -1.99
C LEU A 84 7.80 0.54 -2.30
N ASP A 85 8.92 -0.11 -1.99
CA ASP A 85 10.22 0.32 -2.52
C ASP A 85 10.31 0.00 -4.03
N THR A 86 9.98 1.00 -4.83
CA THR A 86 10.06 0.96 -6.29
C THR A 86 11.19 1.87 -6.74
N LYS A 87 12.44 1.51 -6.49
CA LYS A 87 13.57 2.20 -7.13
C LYS A 87 13.32 2.25 -8.63
N VAL A 88 13.28 3.47 -9.17
CA VAL A 88 12.93 3.83 -10.54
C VAL A 88 13.52 2.83 -11.54
N ILE A 89 12.66 2.07 -12.22
CA ILE A 89 13.00 1.47 -13.51
C ILE A 89 11.80 1.68 -14.43
N SER A 90 11.96 2.65 -15.31
CA SER A 90 11.16 2.80 -16.52
C SER A 90 10.96 1.44 -17.20
N HIS A 91 9.70 1.06 -17.42
CA HIS A 91 9.16 -0.10 -18.14
C HIS A 91 8.44 -1.23 -17.39
N GLU A 92 8.41 -1.32 -16.07
CA GLU A 92 7.61 -2.38 -15.42
C GLU A 92 6.72 -1.92 -14.26
N GLN A 93 5.83 -0.95 -14.53
CA GLN A 93 4.67 -0.69 -13.65
C GLN A 93 3.90 -2.00 -13.35
N ALA A 94 3.88 -2.96 -14.29
CA ALA A 94 3.28 -4.27 -14.14
C ALA A 94 3.87 -5.14 -13.00
N ARG A 95 5.19 -5.05 -12.71
CA ARG A 95 5.80 -5.84 -11.63
C ARG A 95 5.58 -5.25 -10.25
N GLU A 96 5.40 -3.93 -10.17
CA GLU A 96 5.07 -3.24 -8.92
C GLU A 96 3.69 -3.66 -8.40
N PHE A 97 2.71 -3.83 -9.30
CA PHE A 97 1.41 -4.39 -8.95
C PHE A 97 1.50 -5.83 -8.46
N GLY A 98 2.44 -6.63 -8.97
CA GLY A 98 2.62 -8.01 -8.54
C GLY A 98 3.12 -8.15 -7.10
N VAL A 99 4.05 -7.29 -6.68
CA VAL A 99 4.54 -7.23 -5.29
C VAL A 99 3.40 -6.81 -4.36
N GLY A 100 2.73 -5.69 -4.67
CA GLY A 100 1.60 -5.20 -3.87
C GLY A 100 0.47 -6.22 -3.76
N ALA A 101 0.15 -6.91 -4.85
CA ALA A 101 -0.87 -7.94 -4.88
C ALA A 101 -0.53 -9.16 -4.00
N GLN A 102 0.73 -9.61 -4.03
CA GLN A 102 1.15 -10.72 -3.18
C GLN A 102 1.18 -10.35 -1.70
N ILE A 103 1.54 -9.12 -1.36
CA ILE A 103 1.42 -8.58 0.00
C ILE A 103 -0.04 -8.63 0.44
N LEU A 104 -0.98 -8.11 -0.35
CA LEU A 104 -2.41 -8.15 -0.02
C LEU A 104 -2.94 -9.57 0.18
N LYS A 105 -2.53 -10.51 -0.67
CA LYS A 105 -2.89 -11.92 -0.55
C LYS A 105 -2.36 -12.55 0.74
N ASP A 106 -1.12 -12.22 1.14
CA ASP A 106 -0.53 -12.66 2.40
C ASP A 106 -1.26 -12.07 3.62
N LEU A 107 -1.78 -10.85 3.50
CA LEU A 107 -2.65 -10.22 4.51
C LEU A 107 -4.07 -10.78 4.53
N GLY A 108 -4.42 -11.69 3.60
CA GLY A 108 -5.76 -12.27 3.49
C GLY A 108 -6.81 -11.34 2.89
N ILE A 109 -6.39 -10.23 2.28
CA ILE A 109 -7.28 -9.26 1.63
C ILE A 109 -7.59 -9.74 0.21
N LYS A 110 -8.87 -9.73 -0.17
CA LYS A 110 -9.33 -10.03 -1.54
C LYS A 110 -10.06 -8.88 -2.18
N ASN A 111 -10.94 -8.21 -1.43
CA ASN A 111 -11.72 -7.08 -1.93
C ASN A 111 -11.10 -5.78 -1.44
N ILE A 112 -10.90 -4.84 -2.37
CA ILE A 112 -10.11 -3.63 -2.11
C ILE A 112 -10.99 -2.40 -2.34
N ASN A 113 -11.11 -1.58 -1.30
CA ASN A 113 -11.49 -0.18 -1.44
C ASN A 113 -10.20 0.63 -1.64
N LEU A 114 -9.88 0.96 -2.88
CA LEU A 114 -8.61 1.59 -3.24
C LEU A 114 -8.64 3.09 -2.95
N LEU A 115 -7.74 3.57 -2.10
CA LEU A 115 -7.52 4.99 -1.87
C LEU A 115 -6.59 5.55 -2.96
N THR A 116 -7.13 6.41 -3.81
CA THR A 116 -6.41 6.97 -4.97
C THR A 116 -6.55 8.49 -5.05
N THR A 117 -5.53 9.15 -5.58
CA THR A 117 -5.56 10.59 -5.91
C THR A 117 -6.05 10.86 -7.33
N ASN A 118 -6.22 9.80 -8.12
CA ASN A 118 -6.76 9.87 -9.45
C ASN A 118 -7.65 8.64 -9.65
N VAL A 119 -8.96 8.86 -9.78
CA VAL A 119 -9.95 7.80 -9.98
C VAL A 119 -9.80 7.07 -11.31
N GLU A 120 -9.19 7.73 -12.31
CA GLU A 120 -8.82 7.13 -13.60
C GLU A 120 -7.55 6.27 -13.49
N THR A 121 -6.84 6.29 -12.36
CA THR A 121 -5.68 5.40 -12.18
C THR A 121 -6.11 3.96 -12.35
N GLU A 122 -5.56 3.35 -13.39
CA GLU A 122 -5.76 1.98 -13.78
C GLU A 122 -4.85 1.08 -12.93
N PHE A 123 -5.33 0.63 -11.77
CA PHE A 123 -4.81 -0.60 -11.15
C PHE A 123 -5.29 -1.82 -11.96
N VAL A 124 -5.00 -1.85 -13.25
CA VAL A 124 -5.47 -2.86 -14.22
C VAL A 124 -4.80 -4.22 -14.02
N GLY A 125 -3.77 -4.31 -13.17
CA GLY A 125 -3.06 -5.55 -12.88
C GLY A 125 -3.64 -6.40 -11.74
N LEU A 126 -4.45 -5.86 -10.82
CA LEU A 126 -4.82 -6.56 -9.57
C LEU A 126 -5.76 -7.76 -9.79
N ALA A 127 -6.67 -7.67 -10.76
CA ALA A 127 -7.59 -8.75 -11.11
C ALA A 127 -6.84 -10.04 -11.50
N GLY A 128 -5.68 -9.92 -12.15
CA GLY A 128 -4.82 -11.06 -12.50
C GLY A 128 -4.21 -11.79 -11.31
N PHE A 129 -4.28 -11.22 -10.11
CA PHE A 129 -3.80 -11.81 -8.86
C PHE A 129 -4.94 -12.32 -7.96
N GLY A 130 -6.19 -12.31 -8.43
CA GLY A 130 -7.36 -12.69 -7.65
C GLY A 130 -7.75 -11.65 -6.60
N LEU A 131 -7.48 -10.37 -6.91
CA LEU A 131 -7.85 -9.23 -6.08
C LEU A 131 -8.88 -8.37 -6.82
N ASP A 132 -9.99 -8.09 -6.15
CA ASP A 132 -11.12 -7.35 -6.71
C ASP A 132 -11.14 -5.93 -6.17
N VAL A 133 -10.92 -4.94 -7.04
CA VAL A 133 -11.12 -3.53 -6.68
C VAL A 133 -12.61 -3.23 -6.72
N VAL A 134 -13.26 -3.31 -5.55
CA VAL A 134 -14.72 -3.16 -5.41
C VAL A 134 -15.15 -1.71 -5.28
N ASN A 135 -14.24 -0.81 -4.88
CA ASN A 135 -14.49 0.62 -4.80
C ASN A 135 -13.20 1.43 -5.00
N LYS A 136 -13.33 2.67 -5.49
CA LYS A 136 -12.24 3.67 -5.50
C LYS A 136 -12.66 4.85 -4.65
N ILE A 137 -11.87 5.15 -3.63
CA ILE A 137 -12.07 6.29 -2.73
C ILE A 137 -11.08 7.36 -3.13
N GLU A 138 -11.60 8.50 -3.58
CA GLU A 138 -10.77 9.65 -3.89
C GLU A 138 -10.25 10.29 -2.60
N VAL A 139 -8.94 10.50 -2.54
CA VAL A 139 -8.27 11.21 -1.45
C VAL A 139 -7.63 12.45 -2.05
N ILE A 140 -8.27 13.60 -1.83
CA ILE A 140 -7.83 14.93 -2.24
C ILE A 140 -6.98 15.53 -1.12
#